data_AF-A0A834Q055-F1
#
_entry.id   AF-A0A834Q055-F1
#
_cell.length_a   1.000
_cell.length_b   1.000
_cell.length_c   1.000
_cell.angle_alpha   90.00
_cell.angle_beta   90.00
_cell.angle_gamma   90.00
#
_symmetry.space_group_name_H-M   'P 1'
#
loop_
_entity.id
_entity.type
_entity.pdbx_description
1 polymer ?
#
loop_
_entity_poly.entity_id
_entity_poly.type
_entity_poly.pdbx_seq_one_letter_code
_entity_poly.pdbx_strand_id
1 'polypeptide(L)'
;MVPAGRGLIVVISSPGGLQYMFNVPYGVGKAACDRLAADCAHELRHHGVSYVSLWPGLVQTELLKDYMAEKGHSEDSLFKQFGPNFSSAESTEMSGKCVVALATDPNILSLSGKVLPSCDLARRYGLQDVDGKSWAQQPDLTAISFVPCSLLSLSLFSQGQSA
;
A
#
# COMPACT_ATOMS: atom_id res chain seq x y z
N MET A 1 4.19 -0.87 -24.67
CA MET A 1 3.42 0.13 -23.90
C MET A 1 3.46 1.48 -24.59
N VAL A 2 4.61 2.16 -24.66
CA VAL A 2 4.72 3.50 -25.30
C VAL A 2 4.24 3.54 -26.76
N PRO A 3 4.65 2.64 -27.68
CA PRO A 3 4.12 2.65 -29.06
C PRO A 3 2.62 2.35 -29.15
N ALA A 4 2.05 1.70 -28.14
CA ALA A 4 0.61 1.40 -28.08
C ALA A 4 -0.22 2.57 -27.50
N GLY A 5 0.43 3.65 -27.04
CA GLY A 5 -0.24 4.80 -26.42
C GLY A 5 -0.97 4.48 -25.12
N ARG A 6 -0.74 3.30 -24.54
CA ARG A 6 -1.39 2.82 -23.32
C ARG A 6 -0.52 1.84 -22.55
N GLY A 7 -0.62 1.88 -21.22
CA GLY A 7 0.01 0.91 -20.35
C GLY A 7 -0.16 1.25 -18.87
N LEU A 8 0.09 0.27 -18.01
CA LEU A 8 0.11 0.42 -16.55
C LEU A 8 1.39 -0.19 -16.00
N ILE A 9 2.09 0.56 -15.15
CA ILE A 9 3.20 0.09 -14.32
C ILE A 9 2.74 0.21 -12.87
N VAL A 10 2.92 -0.86 -12.10
CA VAL A 10 2.59 -0.91 -10.66
C VAL A 10 3.85 -1.25 -9.89
N VAL A 11 4.23 -0.39 -8.94
CA VAL A 11 5.29 -0.69 -7.97
C VAL A 11 4.66 -0.99 -6.61
N ILE A 12 5.22 -1.96 -5.89
CA ILE A 12 4.74 -2.33 -4.56
C ILE A 12 5.47 -1.53 -3.50
N SER A 13 4.76 -0.62 -2.84
CA SER A 13 5.24 0.15 -1.70
C SER A 13 4.46 -0.20 -0.42
N SER A 14 4.58 0.61 0.62
CA SER A 14 3.93 0.42 1.91
C SER A 14 3.96 1.73 2.72
N PRO A 15 3.19 1.82 3.82
CA PRO A 15 3.28 2.95 4.74
C PRO A 15 4.68 3.21 5.32
N GLY A 16 5.61 2.24 5.21
CA GLY A 16 7.01 2.43 5.60
C GLY A 16 7.73 3.54 4.83
N GLY A 17 7.20 3.99 3.68
CA GLY A 17 7.71 5.17 2.98
C GLY A 17 7.43 6.49 3.71
N LEU A 18 6.47 6.54 4.64
CA LEU A 18 6.11 7.74 5.40
C LEU A 18 6.54 7.70 6.86
N GLN A 19 6.77 6.51 7.42
CA GLN A 19 7.10 6.33 8.83
C GLN A 19 8.14 5.24 9.02
N TYR A 20 8.84 5.29 10.14
CA TYR A 20 9.79 4.24 10.49
C TYR A 20 9.07 2.89 10.64
N MET A 21 9.41 1.94 9.76
CA MET A 21 8.84 0.60 9.74
C MET A 21 9.96 -0.40 9.48
N PHE A 22 10.11 -1.39 10.36
CA PHE A 22 11.13 -2.45 10.36
C PHE A 22 12.56 -1.96 10.53
N ASN A 23 13.10 -1.25 9.55
CA ASN A 23 14.45 -0.73 9.55
C ASN A 23 14.61 0.41 8.53
N VAL A 24 15.74 1.10 8.60
CA VAL A 24 16.04 2.25 7.73
C VAL A 24 16.03 1.88 6.24
N PRO A 25 16.70 0.80 5.78
CA PRO A 25 16.68 0.43 4.36
C PRO A 25 15.27 0.16 3.82
N TYR A 26 14.40 -0.46 4.62
CA TYR A 26 13.02 -0.73 4.23
C TYR A 26 12.26 0.58 3.98
N GLY A 27 12.29 1.51 4.94
CA GLY A 27 11.59 2.79 4.80
C GLY A 27 12.10 3.61 3.62
N VAL A 28 13.42 3.70 3.46
CA VAL A 28 14.05 4.39 2.31
C VAL A 28 13.64 3.76 0.99
N GLY A 29 13.65 2.42 0.90
CA GLY A 29 13.23 1.71 -0.31
C GLY A 29 11.78 2.00 -0.69
N LYS A 30 10.88 2.02 0.31
CA LYS A 30 9.45 2.28 0.08
C LYS A 30 9.18 3.74 -0.29
N ALA A 31 9.85 4.69 0.36
CA ALA A 31 9.80 6.10 -0.02
C ALA A 31 10.32 6.31 -1.46
N ALA A 32 11.37 5.59 -1.87
CA ALA A 32 11.89 5.63 -3.24
C ALA A 32 10.88 5.06 -4.25
N CYS A 33 10.16 3.98 -3.93
CA CYS A 33 9.09 3.45 -4.78
C CYS A 33 7.97 4.47 -5.02
N ASP A 34 7.53 5.16 -3.96
CA ASP A 34 6.46 6.18 -4.07
C ASP A 34 6.92 7.36 -4.92
N ARG A 35 8.17 7.82 -4.71
CA ARG A 35 8.77 8.88 -5.53
C ARG A 35 8.91 8.46 -6.99
N LEU A 36 9.36 7.23 -7.24
CA LEU A 36 9.51 6.69 -8.59
C LEU A 36 8.17 6.68 -9.34
N ALA A 37 7.09 6.29 -8.67
CA ALA A 37 5.76 6.32 -9.28
C ALA A 37 5.34 7.75 -9.65
N ALA A 38 5.56 8.73 -8.79
CA ALA A 38 5.22 10.13 -9.04
C ALA A 38 6.02 10.73 -10.22
N ASP A 39 7.35 10.56 -10.20
CA ASP A 39 8.23 11.18 -11.19
C ASP A 39 8.10 10.48 -12.56
N CYS A 40 8.09 9.14 -12.60
CA CYS A 40 7.86 8.43 -13.86
C CYS A 40 6.46 8.68 -14.42
N ALA A 41 5.43 8.87 -13.59
CA ALA A 41 4.11 9.26 -14.08
C ALA A 41 4.11 10.62 -14.76
N HIS A 42 4.94 11.56 -14.32
CA HIS A 42 5.12 12.85 -14.99
C HIS A 42 5.72 12.64 -16.39
N GLU A 43 6.82 11.90 -16.48
CA GLU A 43 7.50 11.62 -17.75
C GLU A 43 6.61 10.82 -18.71
N LEU A 44 5.89 9.83 -18.22
CA LEU A 44 5.12 8.89 -19.04
C LEU A 44 3.72 9.41 -19.44
N ARG A 45 3.26 10.52 -18.85
CA ARG A 45 1.91 11.06 -19.08
C ARG A 45 1.59 11.27 -20.55
N HIS A 46 2.52 11.87 -21.30
CA HIS A 46 2.33 12.17 -22.71
C HIS A 46 2.35 10.92 -23.62
N HIS A 47 2.79 9.77 -23.09
CA HIS A 47 2.76 8.48 -23.78
C HIS A 47 1.51 7.65 -23.45
N GLY A 48 0.59 8.17 -22.64
CA GLY A 48 -0.60 7.44 -22.20
C GLY A 48 -0.30 6.25 -21.28
N VAL A 49 0.89 6.21 -20.67
CA VAL A 49 1.28 5.15 -19.73
C VAL A 49 1.09 5.65 -18.29
N SER A 50 0.37 4.88 -17.50
CA SER A 50 0.14 5.15 -16.08
C SER A 50 1.20 4.45 -15.23
N TYR A 51 1.67 5.11 -14.18
CA TYR A 51 2.55 4.54 -13.17
C TYR A 51 1.94 4.79 -11.80
N VAL A 52 1.71 3.75 -11.01
CA VAL A 52 1.12 3.88 -9.66
C VAL A 52 1.94 3.13 -8.61
N SER A 53 1.89 3.62 -7.37
CA SER A 53 2.44 2.92 -6.21
C SER A 53 1.29 2.24 -5.45
N LEU A 54 1.26 0.91 -5.45
CA LEU A 54 0.26 0.12 -4.73
C LEU A 54 0.77 -0.15 -3.31
N TRP A 55 -0.08 0.11 -2.32
CA TRP A 55 0.17 -0.20 -0.92
C TRP A 55 -0.78 -1.32 -0.48
N PRO A 56 -0.34 -2.58 -0.50
CA PRO A 56 -1.06 -3.67 0.16
C PRO A 56 -1.14 -3.44 1.67
N GLY A 57 -2.17 -4.01 2.30
CA GLY A 57 -2.25 -4.09 3.76
C GLY A 57 -1.25 -5.09 4.34
N LEU A 58 -1.52 -5.58 5.54
CA LEU A 58 -0.83 -6.78 6.03
C LEU A 58 -1.28 -7.95 5.16
N VAL A 59 -0.35 -8.61 4.46
CA VAL A 59 -0.66 -9.70 3.52
C VAL A 59 -0.19 -11.03 4.11
N GLN A 60 -1.04 -12.06 3.98
CA GLN A 60 -0.74 -13.42 4.41
C GLN A 60 0.20 -14.16 3.44
N THR A 61 1.43 -13.67 3.28
CA THR A 61 2.44 -14.34 2.46
C THR A 61 2.96 -15.61 3.14
N GLU A 62 3.45 -16.54 2.34
CA GLU A 62 4.03 -17.82 2.75
C GLU A 62 5.20 -17.57 3.71
N LEU A 63 6.05 -16.61 3.38
CA LEU A 63 7.16 -16.18 4.24
C LEU A 63 6.70 -15.70 5.62
N LEU A 64 5.63 -14.90 5.67
CA LEU A 64 5.07 -14.43 6.95
C LEU A 64 4.35 -15.56 7.69
N LYS A 65 3.67 -16.48 7.00
CA LYS A 65 3.05 -17.66 7.62
C LYS A 65 4.10 -18.53 8.28
N ASP A 66 5.19 -18.82 7.58
CA ASP A 66 6.30 -19.63 8.08
C ASP A 66 6.95 -18.95 9.29
N TYR A 67 7.28 -17.66 9.17
CA TYR A 67 7.85 -16.87 10.26
C TYR A 67 6.94 -16.81 11.51
N MET A 68 5.62 -16.73 11.32
CA MET A 68 4.65 -16.72 12.43
C MET A 68 4.42 -18.12 13.03
N ALA A 69 4.71 -19.19 12.29
CA ALA A 69 4.56 -20.57 12.75
C ALA A 69 5.79 -21.09 13.51
N GLU A 70 6.96 -20.49 13.29
CA GLU A 70 8.21 -20.86 13.96
C GLU A 70 8.19 -20.53 15.48
N LYS A 71 8.51 -21.54 16.30
CA LYS A 71 8.58 -21.39 17.76
C LYS A 71 9.86 -20.64 18.14
N GLY A 72 9.72 -19.47 18.77
CA GLY A 72 10.85 -18.68 19.29
C GLY A 72 10.81 -17.20 18.94
N HIS A 73 9.96 -16.80 17.99
CA HIS A 73 9.84 -15.40 17.53
C HIS A 73 8.84 -14.56 18.32
N SER A 74 8.28 -15.07 19.43
CA SER A 74 7.30 -14.33 20.25
C SER A 74 7.84 -13.02 20.84
N GLU A 75 9.17 -12.94 21.02
CA GLU A 75 9.85 -11.73 21.49
C GLU A 75 10.15 -10.72 20.37
N ASP A 76 10.10 -11.14 19.10
CA ASP A 76 10.45 -10.30 17.95
C ASP A 76 9.42 -9.18 17.74
N SER A 77 9.94 -8.00 17.44
CA SER A 77 9.16 -6.80 17.11
C SER A 77 8.13 -7.06 16.02
N LEU A 78 8.46 -7.84 14.99
CA LEU A 78 7.55 -8.18 13.89
C LEU A 78 6.37 -9.04 14.36
N PHE A 79 6.64 -10.04 15.19
CA PHE A 79 5.60 -10.91 15.74
C PHE A 79 4.67 -10.14 16.67
N LYS A 80 5.22 -9.27 17.54
CA LYS A 80 4.43 -8.39 18.42
C LYS A 80 3.56 -7.41 17.62
N GLN A 81 4.05 -6.93 16.48
CA GLN A 81 3.34 -5.94 15.65
C GLN A 81 2.24 -6.56 14.77
N PHE A 82 2.45 -7.77 14.23
CA PHE A 82 1.53 -8.36 13.25
C PHE A 82 0.81 -9.62 13.71
N GLY A 83 1.39 -10.40 14.62
CA GLY A 83 0.83 -11.66 15.12
C GLY A 83 -0.64 -11.55 15.53
N PRO A 84 -1.06 -10.53 16.31
CA PRO A 84 -2.46 -10.38 16.73
C PRO A 84 -3.46 -10.19 15.58
N ASN A 85 -3.01 -9.60 14.47
CA ASN A 85 -3.88 -9.22 13.34
C ASN A 85 -3.66 -10.10 12.09
N PHE A 86 -2.75 -11.08 12.16
CA PHE A 86 -2.35 -11.88 11.00
C PHE A 86 -3.48 -12.78 10.48
N SER A 87 -4.31 -13.33 11.36
CA SER A 87 -5.50 -14.11 10.99
C SER A 87 -6.59 -13.28 10.29
N SER A 88 -6.58 -11.95 10.52
CA SER A 88 -7.45 -11.01 9.85
C SER A 88 -6.83 -10.35 8.62
N ALA A 89 -5.57 -10.65 8.27
CA ALA A 89 -4.81 -10.00 7.20
C ALA A 89 -5.35 -10.27 5.79
N GLU A 90 -4.97 -9.43 4.84
CA GLU A 90 -5.32 -9.53 3.41
C GLU A 90 -4.78 -10.82 2.79
N SER A 91 -5.54 -11.40 1.87
CA SER A 91 -4.98 -12.43 0.98
C SER A 91 -4.00 -11.82 -0.02
N THR A 92 -3.13 -12.65 -0.58
CA THR A 92 -2.29 -12.26 -1.72
C THR A 92 -3.14 -11.94 -2.96
N GLU A 93 -4.31 -12.57 -3.10
CA GLU A 93 -5.24 -12.32 -4.20
C GLU A 93 -5.85 -10.92 -4.15
N MET A 94 -6.01 -10.31 -2.97
CA MET A 94 -6.51 -8.94 -2.84
C MET A 94 -5.65 -7.93 -3.59
N SER A 95 -4.32 -8.08 -3.53
CA SER A 95 -3.38 -7.26 -4.31
C SER A 95 -3.53 -7.51 -5.81
N GLY A 96 -3.71 -8.77 -6.23
CA GLY A 96 -3.99 -9.13 -7.62
C GLY A 96 -5.28 -8.50 -8.15
N LYS A 97 -6.37 -8.55 -7.37
CA LYS A 97 -7.64 -7.91 -7.70
C LYS A 97 -7.50 -6.41 -7.88
N CYS A 98 -6.70 -5.74 -7.02
CA CYS A 98 -6.39 -4.32 -7.19
C CYS A 98 -5.69 -4.03 -8.53
N VAL A 99 -4.68 -4.83 -8.88
CA VAL A 99 -3.95 -4.67 -10.15
C VAL A 99 -4.86 -4.89 -11.35
N VAL A 100 -5.73 -5.91 -11.31
CA VAL A 100 -6.73 -6.15 -12.37
C VAL A 100 -7.68 -4.97 -12.50
N ALA A 101 -8.23 -4.48 -11.39
CA ALA A 101 -9.16 -3.34 -11.40
C ALA A 101 -8.51 -2.08 -12.00
N LEU A 102 -7.27 -1.79 -11.64
CA LEU A 102 -6.49 -0.68 -12.21
C LEU A 102 -6.21 -0.89 -13.71
N ALA A 103 -5.85 -2.11 -14.13
CA ALA A 103 -5.55 -2.42 -15.52
C ALA A 103 -6.78 -2.31 -16.44
N THR A 104 -7.98 -2.49 -15.88
CA THR A 104 -9.25 -2.38 -16.59
C THR A 104 -9.96 -1.04 -16.40
N ASP A 105 -9.43 -0.12 -15.58
CA ASP A 105 -10.04 1.19 -15.36
C ASP A 105 -9.86 2.08 -16.60
N PRO A 106 -10.96 2.50 -17.29
CA PRO A 106 -10.86 3.38 -18.45
C PRO A 106 -10.25 4.75 -18.11
N ASN A 107 -10.25 5.14 -16.84
CA ASN A 107 -9.74 6.41 -16.32
C ASN A 107 -8.43 6.24 -15.52
N ILE A 108 -7.67 5.15 -15.72
CA ILE A 108 -6.43 4.86 -14.97
C ILE A 108 -5.40 6.00 -14.99
N LEU A 109 -5.34 6.78 -16.06
CA LEU A 109 -4.44 7.95 -16.15
C LEU A 109 -4.73 9.01 -15.07
N SER A 110 -5.96 9.10 -14.57
CA SER A 110 -6.33 9.98 -13.44
C SER A 110 -5.73 9.55 -12.11
N LEU A 111 -5.27 8.30 -12.03
CA LEU A 111 -4.62 7.70 -10.87
C LEU A 111 -3.09 7.65 -11.02
N SER A 112 -2.56 7.94 -12.20
CA SER A 112 -1.12 7.95 -12.45
C SER A 112 -0.39 8.93 -11.52
N GLY A 113 0.72 8.48 -10.95
CA GLY A 113 1.57 9.21 -10.01
C GLY A 113 1.11 9.17 -8.56
N LYS A 114 0.07 8.39 -8.24
CA LYS A 114 -0.49 8.30 -6.90
C LYS A 114 -0.02 7.07 -6.15
N VAL A 115 0.01 7.23 -4.83
CA VAL A 115 -0.01 6.14 -3.86
C VAL A 115 -1.45 5.67 -3.70
N LEU A 116 -1.66 4.36 -3.85
CA LEU A 116 -2.98 3.72 -3.86
C LEU A 116 -2.99 2.55 -2.87
N PRO A 117 -3.54 2.76 -1.67
CA PRO A 117 -3.82 1.71 -0.70
C PRO A 117 -4.85 0.70 -1.21
N SER A 118 -4.64 -0.58 -0.93
CA SER A 118 -5.55 -1.68 -1.29
C SER A 118 -6.97 -1.46 -0.75
N CYS A 119 -7.10 -0.94 0.47
CA CYS A 119 -8.39 -0.59 1.07
C CYS A 119 -9.16 0.49 0.29
N ASP A 120 -8.46 1.52 -0.19
CA ASP A 120 -9.04 2.61 -0.95
C ASP A 120 -9.43 2.14 -2.36
N LEU A 121 -8.64 1.26 -2.96
CA LEU A 121 -9.00 0.59 -4.22
C LEU A 121 -10.18 -0.37 -4.03
N ALA A 122 -10.26 -1.07 -2.91
CA ALA A 122 -11.38 -1.93 -2.59
C ALA A 122 -12.68 -1.12 -2.46
N ARG A 123 -12.62 0.05 -1.81
CA ARG A 123 -13.75 0.99 -1.74
C ARG A 123 -14.13 1.53 -3.12
N ARG A 124 -13.14 1.97 -3.89
CA ARG A 124 -13.33 2.60 -5.21
C ARG A 124 -13.95 1.65 -6.23
N TYR A 125 -13.49 0.41 -6.27
CA TYR A 125 -13.89 -0.58 -7.28
C TYR A 125 -14.84 -1.66 -6.74
N GLY A 126 -15.28 -1.55 -5.49
CA GLY A 126 -16.19 -2.53 -4.87
C GLY A 126 -15.57 -3.93 -4.71
N LEU A 127 -14.26 -4.00 -4.47
CA LEU A 127 -13.56 -5.27 -4.36
C LEU A 127 -13.80 -5.92 -3.00
N GLN A 128 -13.87 -7.25 -3.01
CA GLN A 128 -13.89 -8.09 -1.83
C GLN A 128 -12.72 -9.05 -1.89
N ASP A 129 -12.21 -9.43 -0.73
CA ASP A 129 -11.19 -10.45 -0.59
C ASP A 129 -11.77 -11.86 -0.90
N VAL A 130 -10.95 -12.89 -0.97
CA VAL A 130 -11.37 -14.26 -1.31
C VAL A 130 -12.30 -14.90 -0.29
N ASP A 131 -12.23 -14.46 0.96
CA ASP A 131 -13.12 -14.87 2.05
C ASP A 131 -14.38 -13.98 2.16
N GLY A 132 -14.60 -13.08 1.20
CA GLY A 132 -15.73 -12.15 1.17
C GLY A 132 -15.57 -10.93 2.08
N LYS A 133 -14.43 -10.78 2.79
CA LYS A 133 -14.17 -9.57 3.58
C LYS A 133 -14.04 -8.36 2.67
N SER A 134 -14.58 -7.23 3.14
CA SER A 134 -14.42 -5.94 2.47
C SER A 134 -13.40 -5.09 3.23
N TRP A 135 -12.36 -4.68 2.52
CA TRP A 135 -11.33 -3.77 3.04
C TRP A 135 -11.73 -2.29 2.92
N ALA A 136 -12.90 -2.00 2.35
CA ALA A 136 -13.40 -0.64 2.10
C ALA A 136 -13.69 0.17 3.38
N GLN A 137 -13.83 -0.50 4.53
CA GLN A 137 -14.14 0.14 5.81
C GLN A 137 -12.89 0.62 6.59
N GLN A 138 -11.69 0.29 6.12
CA GLN A 138 -10.45 0.80 6.71
C GLN A 138 -10.33 2.32 6.48
N PRO A 139 -9.63 3.08 7.33
CA PRO A 139 -9.42 4.51 7.14
C PRO A 139 -8.84 4.80 5.75
N ASP A 140 -9.24 5.92 5.15
CA ASP A 140 -8.63 6.41 3.91
C ASP A 140 -7.17 6.77 4.17
N LEU A 141 -6.25 5.99 3.60
CA LEU A 141 -4.82 6.16 3.79
C LEU A 141 -4.21 7.05 2.70
N THR A 142 -4.91 7.32 1.60
CA THR A 142 -4.48 8.32 0.62
C THR A 142 -4.42 9.73 1.20
N ALA A 143 -5.25 10.03 2.21
CA ALA A 143 -5.20 11.32 2.90
C ALA A 143 -3.90 11.53 3.71
N ILE A 144 -3.20 10.45 4.08
CA ILE A 144 -1.99 10.50 4.92
C ILE A 144 -0.74 10.75 4.08
N SER A 145 -0.72 10.31 2.81
CA SER A 145 0.44 10.45 1.91
C SER A 145 0.72 11.88 1.43
N PHE A 146 -0.25 12.79 1.59
CA PHE A 146 -0.11 14.20 1.25
C PHE A 146 0.20 15.11 2.45
N VAL A 147 0.34 14.56 3.66
CA VAL A 147 0.68 15.36 4.83
C VAL A 147 2.19 15.60 4.82
N PRO A 148 2.66 16.87 4.74
CA PRO A 148 4.07 17.18 4.95
C PRO A 148 4.53 16.54 6.26
N CYS A 149 5.73 15.96 6.29
CA CYS A 149 6.27 15.27 7.46
C CYS A 149 6.20 16.11 8.77
N SER A 150 6.14 17.45 8.63
CA SER A 150 5.94 18.41 9.73
C SER A 150 4.54 18.42 10.36
N LEU A 151 3.51 17.92 9.67
CA LEU A 151 2.11 17.95 10.13
C LEU A 151 1.61 16.58 10.63
N LEU A 152 2.30 15.48 10.31
CA LEU A 152 1.99 14.15 10.83
C LEU A 152 2.27 14.01 12.35
N SER A 153 3.26 14.76 12.84
CA SER A 153 3.59 14.81 14.26
C SER A 153 2.49 15.46 15.10
N LEU A 154 1.75 16.43 14.53
CA LEU A 154 0.69 17.17 15.23
C LEU A 154 -0.62 16.36 15.35
N SER A 155 -0.96 15.55 14.36
CA SER A 155 -2.17 14.71 14.41
C SER A 155 -2.01 13.49 15.34
N LEU A 156 -0.80 12.93 15.44
CA LEU A 156 -0.50 11.83 16.37
C LEU A 156 -0.29 12.32 17.82
N PHE A 157 0.22 13.53 18.05
CA PHE A 157 0.30 14.10 19.41
C PHE A 157 -1.07 14.41 20.01
N SER A 158 -2.08 14.71 19.18
CA SER A 158 -3.45 14.93 19.66
C SER A 158 -4.15 13.66 20.17
N GLN A 159 -3.65 12.47 19.84
CA GLN A 159 -4.22 11.18 20.27
C GLN A 159 -3.43 10.55 21.45
N GLY A 160 -2.38 11.22 21.94
CA GLY A 160 -1.46 10.70 22.96
C GLY A 160 -1.51 11.39 24.34
N GLN A 161 -2.52 12.23 24.62
CA GLN A 161 -2.71 12.81 25.95
C GLN A 161 -4.09 12.45 26.52
N SER A 162 -4.21 11.21 27.00
CA SER A 162 -5.04 10.93 28.17
C SER A 162 -4.55 9.66 28.86
N ALA A 163 -4.18 9.83 30.14
CA ALA A 163 -3.72 8.86 31.14
C ALA A 163 -2.25 8.40 31.05
#